data_AF-A0A553P2Q7-F1
#
_entry.id   AF-A0A553P2Q7-F1
#
_cell.length_a   1.000
_cell.length_b   1.000
_cell.length_c   1.000
_cell.angle_alpha   90.00
_cell.angle_beta   90.00
_cell.angle_gamma   90.00
#
_symmetry.space_group_name_H-M   'P 1'
#
loop_
_entity.id
_entity.type
_entity.pdbx_description
1 polymer ?
#
loop_
_entity_poly.entity_id
_entity_poly.type
_entity_poly.pdbx_seq_one_letter_code
_entity_poly.pdbx_strand_id
1 'polypeptide(L)'
;MWTSLIPVGFVFQFLICSAHLKDAQDIRTKRSTTECARDALSNSSKEFFVFLTINAVESNSLFGGHDSRKIELNWTPKSGGESTDWIGLFRSDPEIRLREPLVRVPVTRHNGYYKTGYRFPQHPMLGLNSPMGTCLFGYWIGYIRGNETLKSNCLRMRPSWMWDEREVINDIPIHALMIPGSHNSGSYKILGEGSTFNILDRYSINQAEDVWNQLLYGIRYLDIRVGYYPHTPEKFWIVHNFVQVNPLYVVLQDVRKFLQSTKEILIVDFHRFPSGFQDGVAHGKLLRYLDGELGDFMAGDWLGRDVTPRNLWKLKQDPDPDLLT
;
A
#
# COMPACT_ATOMS: atom_id res chain seq x y z
N MET A 1 11.19 18.33 -27.30
CA MET A 1 9.89 17.67 -27.01
C MET A 1 9.88 17.35 -25.53
N TRP A 2 8.97 17.97 -24.78
CA TRP A 2 8.93 17.92 -23.32
C TRP A 2 8.53 16.51 -22.84
N THR A 3 9.45 15.78 -22.21
CA THR A 3 9.17 14.49 -21.55
C THR A 3 8.67 14.76 -20.13
N SER A 4 7.36 14.92 -19.98
CA SER A 4 6.71 14.87 -18.67
C SER A 4 6.57 13.41 -18.24
N LEU A 5 7.53 12.91 -17.46
CA LEU A 5 7.33 11.71 -16.64
C LEU A 5 6.37 12.09 -15.51
N ILE A 6 5.15 11.56 -15.53
CA ILE A 6 4.24 11.65 -14.39
C ILE A 6 4.52 10.41 -13.53
N PRO A 7 5.23 10.53 -12.40
CA PRO A 7 5.34 9.42 -11.47
C PRO A 7 4.00 9.27 -10.74
N VAL A 8 3.16 8.34 -11.19
CA VAL A 8 2.01 7.85 -10.43
C VAL A 8 2.48 6.60 -9.71
N GLY A 9 2.90 6.77 -8.46
CA GLY A 9 3.41 5.68 -7.64
C GLY A 9 3.29 6.06 -6.18
N PHE A 10 2.20 5.62 -5.55
CA PHE A 10 1.94 5.80 -4.13
C PHE A 10 2.60 4.65 -3.36
N VAL A 11 3.38 4.98 -2.34
CA VAL A 11 3.97 3.98 -1.43
C VAL A 11 3.37 4.18 -0.06
N PHE A 12 2.79 3.09 0.46
CA PHE A 12 2.08 3.04 1.72
C PHE A 12 3.04 2.79 2.87
N GLN A 13 3.42 3.88 3.55
CA GLN A 13 3.55 3.90 5.00
C GLN A 13 3.01 5.25 5.46
N PHE A 14 1.76 5.28 5.93
CA PHE A 14 1.11 6.53 6.29
C PHE A 14 1.59 7.04 7.65
N LEU A 15 2.28 8.18 7.61
CA LEU A 15 2.02 9.31 8.49
C LEU A 15 1.57 10.45 7.57
N ILE A 16 0.27 10.52 7.26
CA ILE A 16 -0.31 11.68 6.57
C ILE A 16 -1.50 12.13 7.41
N CYS A 17 -1.41 13.28 8.07
CA CYS A 17 -2.62 14.04 8.42
C CYS A 17 -2.93 15.05 7.32
N SER A 18 -4.22 15.28 7.13
CA SER A 18 -4.73 16.45 6.43
C SER A 18 -4.41 17.70 7.25
N ALA A 19 -3.30 18.37 6.94
CA ALA A 19 -3.17 19.78 7.28
C ALA A 19 -3.92 20.58 6.20
N HIS A 20 -4.75 21.54 6.63
CA HIS A 20 -5.37 22.51 5.73
C HIS A 20 -4.25 23.37 5.11
N LEU A 21 -3.65 22.90 4.00
CA LEU A 21 -2.56 23.56 3.31
C LEU A 21 -3.12 24.79 2.57
N LYS A 22 -3.02 25.95 3.22
CA LYS A 22 -3.13 27.26 2.58
C LYS A 22 -1.83 27.51 1.80
N ASP A 23 -1.76 26.97 0.59
CA ASP A 23 -0.98 27.45 -0.57
C ASP A 23 -0.55 26.28 -1.44
N ALA A 24 -1.34 26.05 -2.50
CA ALA A 24 -1.17 24.94 -3.43
C ALA A 24 -0.09 25.18 -4.51
N GLN A 25 0.74 26.22 -4.40
CA GLN A 25 1.65 26.62 -5.49
C GLN A 25 3.10 26.12 -5.37
N ASP A 26 3.57 25.66 -4.19
CA ASP A 26 5.01 25.36 -4.00
C ASP A 26 5.36 23.88 -3.67
N ILE A 27 4.39 22.97 -3.76
CA ILE A 27 4.52 21.61 -3.16
C ILE A 27 5.14 20.54 -4.10
N ARG A 28 5.35 20.83 -5.39
CA ARG A 28 5.77 19.78 -6.35
C ARG A 28 7.28 19.51 -6.46
N THR A 29 8.16 20.22 -5.76
CA THR A 29 9.62 20.12 -6.00
C THR A 29 10.45 19.59 -4.81
N LYS A 30 9.91 19.50 -3.59
CA LYS A 30 10.68 19.02 -2.42
C LYS A 30 9.87 18.00 -1.62
N ARG A 31 10.37 16.76 -1.55
CA ARG A 31 9.90 15.76 -0.58
C ARG A 31 10.38 16.16 0.82
N SER A 32 9.47 16.18 1.78
CA SER A 32 9.75 16.43 3.20
C SER A 32 8.82 15.59 4.08
N THR A 33 9.31 15.21 5.23
CA THR A 33 8.56 14.57 6.32
C THR A 33 8.28 15.59 7.42
N THR A 34 7.04 15.66 7.87
CA THR A 34 6.60 16.58 8.92
C THR A 34 5.70 15.86 9.89
N GLU A 35 5.87 16.13 11.18
CA GLU A 35 4.96 15.67 12.23
C GLU A 35 3.64 16.46 12.14
N CYS A 36 2.52 15.78 12.29
CA CYS A 36 1.22 16.43 12.30
C CYS A 36 0.94 16.91 13.72
N ALA A 37 0.74 18.22 13.90
CA ALA A 37 0.48 18.80 15.20
C ALA A 37 -0.79 18.17 15.80
N ARG A 38 -0.63 17.35 16.85
CA ARG A 38 -1.72 17.13 17.81
C ARG A 38 -1.92 18.43 18.55
N ASP A 39 -3.17 18.85 18.71
CA ASP A 39 -3.51 19.95 19.60
C ASP A 39 -2.78 19.77 20.93
N ALA A 40 -2.17 20.87 21.36
CA ALA A 40 -1.17 20.96 22.40
C ALA A 40 -1.69 20.49 23.77
N LEU A 41 -1.71 19.19 24.02
CA LEU A 41 -1.95 18.59 25.33
C LEU A 41 -1.09 17.34 25.54
N SER A 42 0.24 17.53 25.56
CA SER A 42 1.16 16.70 26.34
C SER A 42 2.57 17.27 26.20
N ASN A 43 3.17 17.68 27.31
CA ASN A 43 4.55 18.14 27.40
C ASN A 43 5.52 16.93 27.44
N SER A 44 5.29 15.93 26.58
CA SER A 44 6.23 14.84 26.34
C SER A 44 7.13 15.23 25.18
N SER A 45 8.45 15.02 25.32
CA SER A 45 9.46 15.19 24.28
C SER A 45 8.89 14.99 22.86
N LYS A 46 8.96 16.02 21.99
CA LYS A 46 8.48 15.95 20.60
C LYS A 46 8.89 14.62 19.97
N GLU A 47 7.90 13.80 19.62
CA GLU A 47 8.15 12.46 19.11
C GLU A 47 8.72 12.57 17.69
N PHE A 48 9.85 11.91 17.43
CA PHE A 48 10.39 11.84 16.07
C PHE A 48 10.23 10.42 15.53
N PHE A 49 10.13 10.29 14.20
CA PHE A 49 9.90 9.02 13.53
C PHE A 49 11.04 8.73 12.56
N VAL A 50 11.34 7.43 12.41
CA VAL A 50 12.15 6.90 11.31
C VAL A 50 11.37 5.78 10.63
N PHE A 51 11.37 5.76 9.31
CA PHE A 51 10.69 4.72 8.54
C PHE A 51 11.32 4.56 7.16
N LEU A 52 11.11 3.37 6.60
CA LEU A 52 11.52 3.05 5.25
C LEU A 52 10.35 3.24 4.30
N THR A 53 10.62 3.72 3.09
CA THR A 53 9.69 3.62 1.97
C THR A 53 10.40 2.98 0.78
N ILE A 54 9.63 2.50 -0.18
CA ILE A 54 10.13 2.02 -1.46
C ILE A 54 9.89 3.14 -2.47
N ASN A 55 10.88 3.53 -3.25
CA ASN A 55 10.70 4.50 -4.31
C ASN A 55 9.86 3.87 -5.43
N ALA A 56 8.74 4.52 -5.77
CA ALA A 56 7.83 4.07 -6.82
C ALA A 56 8.24 4.51 -8.23
N VAL A 57 9.33 5.28 -8.39
CA VAL A 57 9.82 5.64 -9.72
C VAL A 57 10.55 4.45 -10.29
N GLU A 58 10.13 4.07 -11.48
CA GLU A 58 10.81 3.12 -12.33
C GLU A 58 11.43 3.87 -13.51
N SER A 59 12.75 3.79 -13.65
CA SER A 59 13.44 4.36 -14.80
C SER A 59 14.25 3.29 -15.53
N ASN A 60 14.01 3.21 -16.84
CA ASN A 60 14.77 2.38 -17.74
C ASN A 60 15.74 3.28 -18.50
N SER A 61 17.04 3.09 -18.25
CA SER A 61 18.07 3.63 -19.12
C SER A 61 18.08 2.83 -20.43
N LEU A 62 18.18 3.54 -21.56
CA LEU A 62 18.36 2.95 -22.90
C LEU A 62 19.61 2.05 -22.99
N PHE A 63 20.54 2.16 -22.03
CA PHE A 63 21.81 1.42 -21.99
C PHE A 63 21.87 0.35 -20.89
N GLY A 64 20.72 -0.21 -20.48
CA GLY A 64 20.69 -1.42 -19.63
C GLY A 64 20.68 -1.19 -18.12
N GLY A 65 20.37 0.02 -17.66
CA GLY A 65 20.16 0.31 -16.24
C GLY A 65 18.68 0.31 -15.86
N HIS A 66 18.25 -0.63 -15.02
CA HIS A 66 16.93 -0.61 -14.39
C HIS A 66 17.07 0.06 -13.01
N ASP A 67 16.52 1.26 -12.80
CA ASP A 67 16.45 1.91 -11.48
C ASP A 67 14.99 1.84 -11.00
N SER A 68 14.71 0.90 -10.10
CA SER A 68 13.37 0.66 -9.55
C SER A 68 13.45 0.08 -8.14
N ARG A 69 12.38 0.26 -7.38
CA ARG A 69 12.21 -0.26 -6.01
C ARG A 69 13.36 0.13 -5.07
N LYS A 70 13.91 1.33 -5.21
CA LYS A 70 14.99 1.80 -4.33
C LYS A 70 14.48 2.02 -2.92
N ILE A 71 15.24 1.59 -1.92
CA ILE A 71 14.88 1.84 -0.52
C ILE A 71 15.14 3.32 -0.22
N GLU A 72 14.19 3.96 0.42
CA GLU A 72 14.23 5.35 0.86
C GLU A 72 14.23 5.39 2.39
N LEU A 73 15.11 6.23 2.94
CA LEU A 73 15.20 6.50 4.37
C LEU A 73 14.43 7.78 4.65
N ASN A 74 13.50 7.74 5.60
CA ASN A 74 12.69 8.89 5.99
C ASN A 74 12.78 9.09 7.49
N TRP A 75 12.88 10.35 7.92
CA TRP A 75 12.90 10.72 9.33
C TRP A 75 12.29 12.11 9.55
N THR A 76 11.62 12.34 10.65
CA THR A 76 11.18 13.70 11.01
C THR A 76 12.35 14.47 11.64
N PRO A 77 12.54 15.77 11.32
CA PRO A 77 13.56 16.58 11.96
C PRO A 77 13.32 16.67 13.48
N LYS A 78 14.32 16.30 14.29
CA LYS A 78 14.27 16.49 15.74
C LYS A 78 14.58 17.96 16.07
N SER A 79 13.77 18.60 16.92
CA SER A 79 14.10 19.92 17.48
C SER A 79 15.39 19.79 18.30
N GLY A 80 16.46 20.47 17.89
CA GLY A 80 17.78 20.38 18.54
C GLY A 80 18.64 19.18 18.12
N GLY A 81 18.54 18.73 16.85
CA GLY A 81 19.47 17.74 16.30
C GLY A 81 20.93 18.17 16.52
N GLU A 82 21.67 17.35 17.26
CA GLU A 82 23.10 17.58 17.50
C GLU A 82 23.88 17.26 16.21
N SER A 83 25.02 17.91 15.98
CA SER A 83 25.82 17.75 14.75
C SER A 83 26.36 16.34 14.52
N THR A 84 26.17 15.43 15.47
CA THR A 84 26.65 14.04 15.45
C THR A 84 25.55 13.02 15.09
N ASP A 85 24.28 13.45 15.00
CA ASP A 85 23.16 12.56 14.70
C ASP A 85 23.21 12.08 13.23
N TRP A 86 22.90 10.80 12.99
CA TRP A 86 22.88 10.21 11.65
C TRP A 86 21.81 9.12 11.50
N ILE A 87 21.36 8.91 10.27
CA ILE A 87 20.41 7.86 9.88
C ILE A 87 21.16 6.72 9.22
N GLY A 88 20.88 5.51 9.66
CA GLY A 88 21.47 4.29 9.14
C GLY A 88 20.45 3.36 8.45
N LEU A 89 20.86 2.71 7.37
CA LEU A 89 20.21 1.50 6.85
C LEU A 89 21.00 0.27 7.33
N PHE A 90 20.33 -0.73 7.88
CA PHE A 90 20.97 -1.91 8.48
C PHE A 90 20.35 -3.22 7.98
N ARG A 91 21.06 -4.33 8.25
CA ARG A 91 20.60 -5.71 7.97
C ARG A 91 20.05 -6.46 9.19
N SER A 92 20.00 -5.78 10.34
CA SER A 92 19.47 -6.26 11.61
C SER A 92 19.03 -5.06 12.43
N ASP A 93 18.20 -5.28 13.45
CA ASP A 93 17.75 -4.22 14.34
C ASP A 93 18.94 -3.53 15.05
N PRO A 94 19.20 -2.24 14.79
CA PRO A 94 20.28 -1.52 15.43
C PRO A 94 20.00 -1.26 16.92
N GLU A 95 18.77 -1.41 17.40
CA GLU A 95 18.42 -1.27 18.83
C GLU A 95 18.90 -2.47 19.64
N ILE A 96 18.80 -3.69 19.08
CA ILE A 96 19.33 -4.91 19.70
C ILE A 96 20.86 -4.91 19.67
N ARG A 97 21.44 -4.59 18.51
CA ARG A 97 22.90 -4.50 18.33
C ARG A 97 23.24 -3.58 17.18
N LEU A 98 23.85 -2.45 17.50
CA LEU A 98 24.39 -1.53 16.51
C LEU A 98 25.57 -2.18 15.76
N ARG A 99 25.40 -2.40 14.46
CA ARG A 99 26.42 -2.93 13.53
C ARG A 99 26.77 -1.88 12.49
N GLU A 100 27.74 -2.19 11.63
CA GLU A 100 28.06 -1.32 10.49
C GLU A 100 26.83 -1.15 9.57
N PRO A 101 26.43 0.10 9.27
CA PRO A 101 25.31 0.35 8.38
C PRO A 101 25.67 0.07 6.90
N LEU A 102 24.67 -0.30 6.12
CA LEU A 102 24.73 -0.30 4.65
C LEU A 102 24.82 1.12 4.07
N VAL A 103 24.13 2.06 4.72
CA VAL A 103 24.08 3.47 4.32
C VAL A 103 24.11 4.31 5.58
N ARG A 104 24.94 5.35 5.60
CA ARG A 104 25.02 6.33 6.68
C ARG A 104 24.77 7.72 6.12
N VAL A 105 23.79 8.43 6.68
CA VAL A 105 23.40 9.77 6.25
C VAL A 105 23.43 10.71 7.45
N PRO A 106 24.24 11.78 7.47
CA PRO A 106 24.20 12.74 8.56
C PRO A 106 22.84 13.45 8.61
N VAL A 107 22.33 13.70 9.83
CA VAL A 107 21.11 14.50 10.06
C VAL A 107 21.46 15.99 9.96
N THR A 108 22.05 16.39 8.83
CA THR A 108 22.31 17.79 8.45
C THR A 108 21.33 18.27 7.39
N ARG A 109 20.56 17.35 6.79
CA ARG A 109 19.59 17.67 5.74
C ARG A 109 18.28 18.12 6.36
N HIS A 110 17.82 19.32 5.99
CA HIS A 110 16.52 19.85 6.38
C HIS A 110 15.31 19.03 5.86
N ASN A 111 15.53 18.03 4.99
CA ASN A 111 14.46 17.42 4.21
C ASN A 111 14.01 16.04 4.72
N GLY A 112 14.62 15.51 5.80
CA GLY A 112 14.13 14.28 6.43
C GLY A 112 14.11 13.03 5.53
N TYR A 113 14.94 13.01 4.48
CA TYR A 113 14.83 12.05 3.38
C TYR A 113 16.18 11.71 2.73
N TYR A 114 16.36 10.44 2.33
CA TYR A 114 17.47 9.98 1.51
C TYR A 114 17.11 8.76 0.64
N LYS A 115 17.35 8.84 -0.68
CA LYS A 115 17.22 7.70 -1.60
C LYS A 115 18.51 6.88 -1.62
N THR A 116 18.43 5.59 -1.29
CA THR A 116 19.61 4.71 -1.23
C THR A 116 19.94 4.09 -2.60
N GLY A 117 21.11 3.46 -2.70
CA GLY A 117 21.47 2.60 -3.83
C GLY A 117 20.89 1.18 -3.73
N TYR A 118 20.30 0.80 -2.59
CA TYR A 118 19.79 -0.55 -2.34
C TYR A 118 18.37 -0.71 -2.88
N ARG A 119 18.05 -1.91 -3.36
CA ARG A 119 16.73 -2.24 -3.91
C ARG A 119 15.98 -3.14 -2.93
N PHE A 120 14.70 -2.87 -2.77
CA PHE A 120 13.80 -3.75 -2.07
C PHE A 120 13.39 -4.89 -3.01
N PRO A 121 13.67 -6.16 -2.64
CA PRO A 121 13.34 -7.29 -3.50
C PRO A 121 11.85 -7.34 -3.84
N GLN A 122 11.55 -7.84 -5.04
CA GLN A 122 10.20 -8.30 -5.37
C GLN A 122 10.16 -9.79 -5.08
N HIS A 123 9.24 -10.22 -4.21
CA HIS A 123 9.08 -11.62 -3.87
C HIS A 123 7.58 -11.92 -3.76
N PRO A 124 7.06 -12.96 -4.42
CA PRO A 124 5.70 -13.40 -4.21
C PRO A 124 5.58 -13.92 -2.77
N MET A 125 4.73 -13.30 -1.96
CA MET A 125 4.54 -13.73 -0.58
C MET A 125 3.71 -15.01 -0.55
N LEU A 126 4.24 -16.09 0.01
CA LEU A 126 3.57 -17.40 -0.07
C LEU A 126 2.39 -17.55 0.91
N GLY A 127 2.34 -16.72 1.96
CA GLY A 127 1.28 -16.78 2.98
C GLY A 127 1.26 -15.54 3.87
N LEU A 128 0.42 -15.59 4.91
CA LEU A 128 0.31 -14.53 5.92
C LEU A 128 1.56 -14.41 6.80
N ASN A 129 2.30 -15.51 6.94
CA ASN A 129 3.56 -15.54 7.67
C ASN A 129 4.71 -15.23 6.72
N SER A 130 5.54 -14.27 7.10
CA SER A 130 6.81 -14.01 6.42
C SER A 130 7.82 -15.08 6.86
N PRO A 131 8.36 -15.90 5.94
CA PRO A 131 9.49 -16.78 6.26
C PRO A 131 10.77 -16.00 6.62
N MET A 132 10.79 -14.67 6.43
CA MET A 132 11.94 -13.79 6.64
C MET A 132 11.93 -13.07 8.00
N GLY A 133 11.13 -13.53 8.96
CA GLY A 133 10.91 -12.85 10.25
C GLY A 133 9.93 -11.68 10.14
N THR A 134 9.78 -10.90 11.22
CA THR A 134 8.84 -9.77 11.31
C THR A 134 9.19 -8.63 10.35
N CYS A 135 10.46 -8.45 10.00
CA CYS A 135 10.94 -7.41 9.10
C CYS A 135 11.34 -7.97 7.74
N LEU A 136 10.76 -7.41 6.69
CA LEU A 136 10.91 -7.89 5.33
C LEU A 136 12.34 -7.73 4.82
N PHE A 137 12.91 -8.83 4.33
CA PHE A 137 14.26 -8.93 3.77
C PHE A 137 15.37 -8.42 4.71
N GLY A 138 15.10 -8.32 6.02
CA GLY A 138 16.05 -7.87 7.03
C GLY A 138 16.48 -6.40 6.90
N TYR A 139 15.73 -5.54 6.20
CA TYR A 139 16.06 -4.11 6.11
C TYR A 139 15.52 -3.34 7.31
N TRP A 140 16.41 -2.62 7.99
CA TRP A 140 16.09 -1.78 9.15
C TRP A 140 16.61 -0.37 8.95
N ILE A 141 15.89 0.61 9.49
CA ILE A 141 16.34 2.00 9.62
C ILE A 141 16.62 2.29 11.10
N GLY A 142 17.65 3.07 11.38
CA GLY A 142 17.95 3.54 12.73
C GLY A 142 18.31 5.02 12.76
N TYR A 143 17.82 5.74 13.77
CA TYR A 143 18.31 7.07 14.14
C TYR A 143 19.38 6.90 15.22
N ILE A 144 20.60 7.32 14.93
CA ILE A 144 21.76 7.06 15.79
C ILE A 144 22.36 8.36 16.29
N ARG A 145 22.72 8.40 17.57
CA ARG A 145 23.49 9.46 18.21
C ARG A 145 24.74 8.87 18.83
N GLY A 146 25.91 9.26 18.32
CA GLY A 146 27.16 8.62 18.71
C GLY A 146 27.11 7.11 18.39
N ASN A 147 27.08 6.29 19.44
CA ASN A 147 26.97 4.82 19.39
C ASN A 147 25.64 4.28 19.93
N GLU A 148 24.64 5.13 20.12
CA GLU A 148 23.33 4.77 20.66
C GLU A 148 22.25 4.85 19.58
N THR A 149 21.42 3.80 19.49
CA THR A 149 20.22 3.79 18.65
C THR A 149 19.08 4.43 19.40
N LEU A 150 18.63 5.61 18.95
CA LEU A 150 17.53 6.34 19.59
C LEU A 150 16.15 5.86 19.13
N LYS A 151 16.03 5.39 17.89
CA LYS A 151 14.81 4.80 17.34
C LYS A 151 15.15 3.89 16.18
N SER A 152 14.50 2.73 16.09
CA SER A 152 14.62 1.84 14.94
C SER A 152 13.25 1.52 14.33
N ASN A 153 13.23 1.13 13.06
CA ASN A 153 12.04 0.65 12.38
C ASN A 153 12.42 -0.25 11.20
N CYS A 154 11.45 -0.93 10.60
CA CYS A 154 11.66 -1.75 9.41
C CYS A 154 10.37 -1.84 8.58
N LEU A 155 10.47 -2.30 7.34
CA LEU A 155 9.28 -2.66 6.55
C LEU A 155 8.71 -3.99 7.04
N ARG A 156 7.40 -4.03 7.27
CA ARG A 156 6.68 -5.23 7.73
C ARG A 156 5.43 -5.42 6.89
N MET A 157 4.96 -6.67 6.83
CA MET A 157 3.57 -6.92 6.44
C MET A 157 2.63 -6.43 7.54
N ARG A 158 1.43 -5.99 7.14
CA ARG A 158 0.34 -5.55 8.02
C ARG A 158 -0.98 -6.22 7.58
N PRO A 159 -1.07 -7.55 7.57
CA PRO A 159 -2.22 -8.26 7.03
C PRO A 159 -3.44 -8.22 7.97
N SER A 160 -3.28 -7.79 9.22
CA SER A 160 -4.32 -7.81 10.27
C SER A 160 -4.53 -6.45 10.94
N TRP A 161 -4.05 -5.35 10.36
CA TRP A 161 -3.98 -4.07 11.08
C TRP A 161 -5.34 -3.55 11.54
N MET A 162 -6.42 -3.77 10.77
CA MET A 162 -7.75 -3.32 11.21
C MET A 162 -8.21 -4.11 12.43
N TRP A 163 -8.03 -5.44 12.40
CA TRP A 163 -8.38 -6.30 13.53
C TRP A 163 -7.49 -6.07 14.76
N ASP A 164 -6.20 -5.81 14.56
CA ASP A 164 -5.26 -5.52 15.64
C ASP A 164 -5.63 -4.19 16.34
N GLU A 165 -6.06 -3.18 15.57
CA GLU A 165 -6.50 -1.87 16.05
C GLU A 165 -8.00 -1.79 16.40
N ARG A 166 -8.70 -2.94 16.47
CA ARG A 166 -10.16 -3.00 16.67
C ARG A 166 -10.64 -2.22 17.90
N GLU A 167 -9.85 -2.17 18.97
CA GLU A 167 -10.22 -1.46 20.20
C GLU A 167 -10.32 0.06 19.98
N VAL A 168 -9.63 0.58 18.96
CA VAL A 168 -9.64 2.00 18.58
C VAL A 168 -10.68 2.27 17.49
N ILE A 169 -10.76 1.40 16.48
CA ILE A 169 -11.54 1.69 15.27
C ILE A 169 -12.96 1.12 15.25
N ASN A 170 -13.31 0.23 16.19
CA ASN A 170 -14.55 -0.58 16.16
C ASN A 170 -15.83 0.22 15.91
N ASP A 171 -15.95 1.38 16.56
CA ASP A 171 -17.17 2.19 16.60
C ASP A 171 -17.08 3.44 15.72
N ILE A 172 -15.99 3.58 14.95
CA ILE A 172 -15.82 4.68 14.00
C ILE A 172 -16.44 4.23 12.67
N PRO A 173 -17.37 5.00 12.09
CA PRO A 173 -17.92 4.69 10.78
C PRO A 173 -16.82 4.51 9.72
N ILE A 174 -16.97 3.54 8.82
CA ILE A 174 -15.96 3.23 7.80
C ILE A 174 -15.56 4.46 6.99
N HIS A 175 -16.53 5.31 6.65
CA HIS A 175 -16.30 6.54 5.88
C HIS A 175 -15.51 7.62 6.64
N ALA A 176 -15.33 7.48 7.95
CA ALA A 176 -14.55 8.38 8.80
C ALA A 176 -13.14 7.83 9.11
N LEU A 177 -12.81 6.63 8.63
CA LEU A 177 -11.48 6.03 8.81
C LEU A 177 -10.52 6.48 7.71
N MET A 178 -9.23 6.62 8.07
CA MET A 178 -8.16 6.72 7.08
C MET A 178 -7.81 5.32 6.58
N ILE A 179 -8.27 4.98 5.38
CA ILE A 179 -8.08 3.64 4.80
C ILE A 179 -7.11 3.71 3.61
N PRO A 180 -6.01 2.92 3.62
CA PRO A 180 -5.11 2.81 2.48
C PRO A 180 -5.78 2.13 1.28
N GLY A 181 -5.66 2.74 0.10
CA GLY A 181 -6.24 2.23 -1.14
C GLY A 181 -5.33 2.34 -2.35
N SER A 182 -5.39 1.37 -3.26
CA SER A 182 -4.63 1.41 -4.50
C SER A 182 -5.52 1.77 -5.70
N HIS A 183 -4.99 2.60 -6.59
CA HIS A 183 -5.65 3.02 -7.83
C HIS A 183 -5.45 1.97 -8.92
N ASN A 184 -6.53 1.56 -9.60
CA ASN A 184 -6.52 0.51 -10.60
C ASN A 184 -5.72 -0.74 -10.15
N SER A 185 -6.07 -1.29 -8.99
CA SER A 185 -5.27 -2.20 -8.17
C SER A 185 -4.81 -3.46 -8.89
N GLY A 186 -5.64 -3.99 -9.79
CA GLY A 186 -5.31 -5.18 -10.58
C GLY A 186 -4.40 -4.90 -11.78
N SER A 187 -4.03 -3.64 -12.04
CA SER A 187 -3.16 -3.26 -13.15
C SER A 187 -1.69 -3.29 -12.74
N TYR A 188 -1.19 -4.50 -12.55
CA TYR A 188 0.21 -4.79 -12.24
C TYR A 188 0.82 -5.73 -13.27
N LYS A 189 2.15 -5.77 -13.31
CA LYS A 189 2.90 -6.74 -14.10
C LYS A 189 4.05 -7.27 -13.26
N ILE A 190 4.04 -8.57 -12.99
CA ILE A 190 5.17 -9.23 -12.35
C ILE A 190 6.20 -9.51 -13.45
N LEU A 191 7.26 -8.71 -13.48
CA LEU A 191 8.36 -8.93 -14.41
C LEU A 191 9.30 -10.00 -13.89
N GLY A 192 9.59 -11.00 -14.72
CA GLY A 192 10.73 -11.90 -14.48
C GLY A 192 12.06 -11.19 -14.75
N GLU A 193 13.17 -11.76 -14.28
CA GLU A 193 14.51 -11.25 -14.57
C GLU A 193 14.72 -11.07 -16.09
N GLY A 194 15.21 -9.90 -16.50
CA GLY A 194 15.46 -9.57 -17.91
C GLY A 194 14.25 -9.07 -18.70
N SER A 195 13.04 -9.07 -18.12
CA SER A 195 11.86 -8.51 -18.77
C SER A 195 11.84 -6.98 -18.65
N THR A 196 11.40 -6.29 -19.70
CA THR A 196 11.27 -4.83 -19.70
C THR A 196 9.83 -4.39 -19.94
N PHE A 197 9.45 -3.27 -19.35
CA PHE A 197 8.20 -2.59 -19.64
C PHE A 197 8.22 -2.01 -21.05
N ASN A 198 7.25 -2.41 -21.87
CA ASN A 198 7.00 -1.80 -23.17
C ASN A 198 6.24 -0.47 -23.01
N ILE A 199 6.03 0.24 -24.12
CA ILE A 199 5.37 1.55 -24.08
C ILE A 199 3.92 1.47 -23.57
N LEU A 200 3.17 0.42 -23.91
CA LEU A 200 1.81 0.23 -23.42
C LEU A 200 1.84 0.05 -21.90
N ASP A 201 2.76 -0.76 -21.38
CA ASP A 201 2.88 -1.01 -19.96
C ASP A 201 3.15 0.29 -19.18
N ARG A 202 4.00 1.19 -19.70
CA ARG A 202 4.28 2.49 -19.06
C ARG A 202 3.06 3.37 -18.89
N TYR A 203 2.02 3.17 -19.70
CA TYR A 203 0.78 3.95 -19.67
C TYR A 203 -0.42 3.17 -19.12
N SER A 204 -0.27 1.86 -18.87
CA SER A 204 -1.36 1.00 -18.39
C SER A 204 -1.12 0.44 -16.99
N ILE A 205 0.12 0.14 -16.61
CA ILE A 205 0.48 -0.43 -15.30
C ILE A 205 0.49 0.67 -14.24
N ASN A 206 -0.21 0.41 -13.14
CA ASN A 206 -0.37 1.34 -12.02
C ASN A 206 0.20 0.82 -10.71
N GLN A 207 0.43 -0.49 -10.60
CA GLN A 207 0.88 -1.13 -9.37
C GLN A 207 2.14 -1.97 -9.62
N ALA A 208 3.09 -1.87 -8.68
CA ALA A 208 4.33 -2.66 -8.69
C ALA A 208 4.16 -4.03 -8.01
N GLU A 209 3.04 -4.23 -7.31
CA GLU A 209 2.71 -5.42 -6.53
C GLU A 209 1.42 -6.04 -7.05
N ASP A 210 1.30 -7.36 -6.97
CA ASP A 210 0.02 -8.04 -7.16
C ASP A 210 -0.97 -7.72 -6.03
N VAL A 211 -2.24 -8.10 -6.20
CA VAL A 211 -3.29 -7.77 -5.23
C VAL A 211 -3.02 -8.47 -3.90
N TRP A 212 -2.54 -9.71 -3.90
CA TRP A 212 -2.11 -10.40 -2.69
C TRP A 212 -1.08 -9.59 -1.88
N ASN A 213 0.04 -9.18 -2.48
CA ASN A 213 1.07 -8.40 -1.81
C ASN A 213 0.56 -7.02 -1.35
N GLN A 214 -0.28 -6.36 -2.14
CA GLN A 214 -0.94 -5.10 -1.75
C GLN A 214 -1.71 -5.27 -0.44
N LEU A 215 -2.54 -6.31 -0.34
CA LEU A 215 -3.33 -6.63 0.86
C LEU A 215 -2.43 -6.96 2.06
N LEU A 216 -1.36 -7.73 1.84
CA LEU A 216 -0.39 -8.07 2.89
C LEU A 216 0.41 -6.86 3.40
N TYR A 217 0.65 -5.85 2.56
CA TYR A 217 1.27 -4.59 2.98
C TYR A 217 0.30 -3.63 3.66
N GLY A 218 -1.01 -3.92 3.62
CA GLY A 218 -2.02 -3.23 4.42
C GLY A 218 -3.08 -2.48 3.62
N ILE A 219 -3.09 -2.57 2.28
CA ILE A 219 -4.16 -1.98 1.45
C ILE A 219 -5.52 -2.59 1.81
N ARG A 220 -6.55 -1.75 1.94
CA ARG A 220 -7.94 -2.16 2.26
C ARG A 220 -8.98 -1.49 1.38
N TYR A 221 -8.57 -0.71 0.39
CA TYR A 221 -9.43 -0.21 -0.68
C TYR A 221 -8.82 -0.56 -2.04
N LEU A 222 -9.58 -1.22 -2.90
CA LEU A 222 -9.15 -1.63 -4.24
C LEU A 222 -10.03 -0.98 -5.31
N ASP A 223 -9.46 -0.16 -6.20
CA ASP A 223 -10.12 0.30 -7.44
C ASP A 223 -9.93 -0.78 -8.51
N ILE A 224 -11.00 -1.52 -8.82
CA ILE A 224 -11.03 -2.61 -9.79
C ILE A 224 -11.76 -2.15 -11.05
N ARG A 225 -11.05 -2.13 -12.17
CA ARG A 225 -11.61 -1.73 -13.48
C ARG A 225 -11.75 -2.94 -14.36
N VAL A 226 -12.99 -3.30 -14.67
CA VAL A 226 -13.31 -4.53 -15.41
C VAL A 226 -13.67 -4.21 -16.85
N GLY A 227 -13.12 -4.99 -17.77
CA GLY A 227 -13.56 -5.10 -19.16
C GLY A 227 -14.24 -6.45 -19.42
N TYR A 228 -15.29 -6.43 -20.24
CA TYR A 228 -16.02 -7.63 -20.67
C TYR A 228 -15.72 -7.99 -22.12
N TYR A 229 -15.32 -9.24 -22.36
CA TYR A 229 -14.92 -9.75 -23.67
C TYR A 229 -15.70 -11.05 -23.97
N PRO A 230 -16.90 -10.96 -24.57
CA PRO A 230 -17.80 -12.11 -24.71
C PRO A 230 -17.26 -13.22 -25.62
N HIS A 231 -16.29 -12.92 -26.49
CA HIS A 231 -15.77 -13.85 -27.50
C HIS A 231 -14.48 -14.58 -27.10
N THR A 232 -13.93 -14.31 -25.91
CA THR A 232 -12.72 -14.98 -25.38
C THR A 232 -13.09 -16.03 -24.33
N PRO A 233 -12.29 -17.09 -24.07
CA PRO A 233 -12.60 -18.05 -23.00
C PRO A 233 -12.74 -17.35 -21.64
N GLU A 234 -11.75 -16.53 -21.28
CA GLU A 234 -11.84 -15.62 -20.14
C GLU A 234 -12.62 -14.36 -20.52
N LYS A 235 -13.75 -14.14 -19.85
CA LYS A 235 -14.71 -13.07 -20.20
C LYS A 235 -14.40 -11.76 -19.49
N PHE A 236 -13.79 -11.80 -18.31
CA PHE A 236 -13.59 -10.63 -17.49
C PHE A 236 -12.10 -10.37 -17.24
N TRP A 237 -11.68 -9.15 -17.56
CA TRP A 237 -10.29 -8.73 -17.46
C TRP A 237 -10.20 -7.43 -16.67
N ILE A 238 -9.11 -7.29 -15.91
CA ILE A 238 -8.64 -6.00 -15.45
C ILE A 238 -8.12 -5.22 -16.65
N VAL A 239 -8.56 -3.96 -16.74
CA VAL A 239 -8.24 -3.10 -17.88
C VAL A 239 -7.77 -1.72 -17.42
N HIS A 240 -6.85 -1.14 -18.19
CA HIS A 240 -6.60 0.29 -18.17
C HIS A 240 -7.07 0.88 -19.50
N ASN A 241 -8.27 1.48 -19.49
CA ASN A 241 -9.02 1.84 -20.69
C ASN A 241 -9.27 0.61 -21.58
N PHE A 242 -8.63 0.55 -22.76
CA PHE A 242 -8.79 -0.55 -23.72
C PHE A 242 -7.70 -1.63 -23.61
N VAL A 243 -6.70 -1.43 -22.74
CA VAL A 243 -5.59 -2.38 -22.57
C VAL A 243 -5.98 -3.44 -21.55
N GLN A 244 -6.05 -4.70 -21.97
CA GLN A 244 -6.17 -5.86 -21.07
C GLN A 244 -4.85 -6.06 -20.32
N VAL A 245 -4.93 -6.26 -19.01
CA VAL A 245 -3.74 -6.39 -18.16
C VAL A 245 -3.70 -7.78 -17.51
N ASN A 246 -4.60 -8.05 -16.55
CA ASN A 246 -4.70 -9.33 -15.87
C ASN A 246 -6.12 -9.87 -15.94
N PRO A 247 -6.34 -11.19 -15.96
CA PRO A 247 -7.69 -11.75 -15.78
C PRO A 247 -8.31 -11.33 -14.44
N LEU A 248 -9.62 -11.09 -14.41
CA LEU A 248 -10.31 -10.71 -13.17
C LEU A 248 -10.24 -11.83 -12.11
N TYR A 249 -10.29 -13.10 -12.53
CA TYR A 249 -10.28 -14.24 -11.60
C TYR A 249 -9.05 -14.25 -10.69
N VAL A 250 -7.88 -13.80 -11.18
CA VAL A 250 -6.64 -13.76 -10.39
C VAL A 250 -6.81 -12.79 -9.21
N VAL A 251 -7.39 -11.62 -9.46
CA VAL A 251 -7.68 -10.63 -8.42
C VAL A 251 -8.71 -11.15 -7.42
N LEU A 252 -9.79 -11.78 -7.90
CA LEU A 252 -10.84 -12.33 -7.02
C LEU A 252 -10.31 -13.47 -6.16
N GLN A 253 -9.42 -14.32 -6.69
CA GLN A 253 -8.75 -15.38 -5.92
C GLN A 253 -7.88 -14.82 -4.79
N ASP A 254 -7.09 -13.79 -5.06
CA ASP A 254 -6.29 -13.12 -4.04
C ASP A 254 -7.16 -12.50 -2.94
N VAL A 255 -8.25 -11.83 -3.32
CA VAL A 255 -9.23 -11.25 -2.40
C VAL A 255 -9.90 -12.32 -1.55
N ARG A 256 -10.40 -13.39 -2.17
CA ARG A 256 -11.05 -14.51 -1.47
C ARG A 256 -10.09 -15.17 -0.50
N LYS A 257 -8.87 -15.48 -0.94
CA LYS A 257 -7.82 -16.05 -0.09
C LYS A 257 -7.54 -15.16 1.12
N PHE A 258 -7.47 -13.84 0.93
CA PHE A 258 -7.20 -12.89 2.00
C PHE A 258 -8.35 -12.80 3.03
N LEU A 259 -9.59 -12.71 2.55
CA LEU A 259 -10.78 -12.66 3.40
C LEU A 259 -11.05 -13.97 4.14
N GLN A 260 -10.70 -15.12 3.55
CA GLN A 260 -10.73 -16.42 4.21
C GLN A 260 -9.71 -16.52 5.34
N SER A 261 -8.52 -15.93 5.14
CA SER A 261 -7.39 -16.09 6.06
C SER A 261 -7.34 -15.02 7.16
N THR A 262 -8.18 -14.00 7.09
CA THR A 262 -8.12 -12.84 7.99
C THR A 262 -9.50 -12.43 8.52
N LYS A 263 -9.49 -11.50 9.48
CA LYS A 263 -10.68 -10.78 9.96
C LYS A 263 -10.73 -9.37 9.41
N GLU A 264 -10.03 -9.09 8.31
CA GLU A 264 -9.98 -7.74 7.78
C GLU A 264 -11.24 -7.38 7.00
N ILE A 265 -11.49 -6.08 6.90
CA ILE A 265 -12.56 -5.51 6.09
C ILE A 265 -11.95 -4.95 4.82
N LEU A 266 -12.49 -5.31 3.66
CA LEU A 266 -12.00 -4.86 2.36
C LEU A 266 -13.08 -4.08 1.63
N ILE A 267 -12.72 -2.92 1.10
CA ILE A 267 -13.56 -2.13 0.20
C ILE A 267 -13.10 -2.42 -1.22
N VAL A 268 -13.98 -2.95 -2.06
CA VAL A 268 -13.69 -3.23 -3.47
C VAL A 268 -14.60 -2.35 -4.32
N ASP A 269 -14.03 -1.35 -4.98
CA ASP A 269 -14.74 -0.45 -5.90
C ASP A 269 -14.63 -0.98 -7.33
N PHE A 270 -15.73 -1.48 -7.88
CA PHE A 270 -15.82 -1.81 -9.30
C PHE A 270 -16.10 -0.54 -10.11
N HIS A 271 -15.03 0.06 -10.64
CA HIS A 271 -15.05 1.42 -11.16
C HIS A 271 -15.04 1.48 -12.70
N ARG A 272 -15.74 2.48 -13.26
CA ARG A 272 -15.74 2.95 -14.69
C ARG A 272 -16.16 1.99 -15.82
N PHE A 273 -15.97 0.69 -15.71
CA PHE A 273 -16.35 -0.30 -16.74
C PHE A 273 -16.02 0.09 -18.20
N PRO A 274 -14.75 0.39 -18.53
CA PRO A 274 -14.41 1.10 -19.77
C PRO A 274 -14.55 0.29 -21.07
N SER A 275 -14.78 -1.02 -21.02
CA SER A 275 -14.87 -1.89 -22.20
C SER A 275 -15.90 -3.00 -22.03
N GLY A 276 -16.82 -3.15 -23.00
CA GLY A 276 -17.74 -4.30 -23.07
C GLY A 276 -18.98 -4.22 -22.17
N PHE A 277 -19.22 -3.10 -21.50
CA PHE A 277 -20.37 -2.88 -20.62
C PHE A 277 -21.40 -1.91 -21.24
N GLN A 278 -21.67 -2.03 -22.54
CA GLN A 278 -22.62 -1.15 -23.24
C GLN A 278 -24.09 -1.42 -22.85
N ASP A 279 -24.39 -2.57 -22.24
CA ASP A 279 -25.72 -2.95 -21.78
C ASP A 279 -25.71 -3.54 -20.36
N GLY A 280 -26.91 -3.72 -19.78
CA GLY A 280 -27.08 -4.31 -18.45
C GLY A 280 -26.81 -5.82 -18.38
N VAL A 281 -26.69 -6.52 -19.52
CA VAL A 281 -26.46 -7.97 -19.54
C VAL A 281 -25.04 -8.29 -19.06
N ALA A 282 -24.05 -7.49 -19.49
CA ALA A 282 -22.68 -7.62 -19.02
C ALA A 282 -22.57 -7.37 -17.49
N HIS A 283 -23.25 -6.34 -16.99
CA HIS A 283 -23.33 -6.07 -15.54
C HIS A 283 -23.97 -7.23 -14.77
N GLY A 284 -25.10 -7.77 -15.24
CA GLY A 284 -25.75 -8.91 -14.60
C GLY A 284 -24.94 -10.21 -14.63
N LYS A 285 -24.05 -10.39 -15.63
CA LYS A 285 -23.09 -11.50 -15.66
C LYS A 285 -21.96 -11.28 -14.66
N LEU A 286 -21.44 -10.05 -14.57
CA LEU A 286 -20.41 -9.71 -13.60
C LEU A 286 -20.93 -9.88 -12.17
N LEU A 287 -22.11 -9.35 -11.84
CA LEU A 287 -22.71 -9.49 -10.51
C LEU A 287 -22.84 -10.95 -10.08
N ARG A 288 -23.34 -11.82 -10.96
CA ARG A 288 -23.41 -13.27 -10.69
C ARG A 288 -22.03 -13.91 -10.49
N TYR A 289 -21.03 -13.44 -11.23
CA TYR A 289 -19.67 -13.94 -11.07
C TYR A 289 -19.08 -13.50 -9.72
N LEU A 290 -19.27 -12.23 -9.33
CA LEU A 290 -18.83 -11.70 -8.05
C LEU A 290 -19.54 -12.36 -6.87
N ASP A 291 -20.85 -12.58 -6.97
CA ASP A 291 -21.64 -13.30 -5.97
C ASP A 291 -21.12 -14.73 -5.77
N GLY A 292 -20.86 -15.46 -6.84
CA GLY A 292 -20.27 -16.81 -6.75
C GLY A 292 -18.86 -16.85 -6.14
N GLU A 293 -18.05 -15.82 -6.36
CA GLU A 293 -16.66 -15.78 -5.85
C GLU A 293 -16.53 -15.17 -4.45
N LEU A 294 -17.35 -14.18 -4.10
CA LEU A 294 -17.19 -13.36 -2.90
C LEU A 294 -18.47 -13.20 -2.06
N GLY A 295 -19.60 -13.76 -2.47
CA GLY A 295 -20.91 -13.58 -1.83
C GLY A 295 -20.88 -13.84 -0.32
N ASP A 296 -20.21 -14.91 0.12
CA ASP A 296 -20.02 -15.27 1.53
C ASP A 296 -19.34 -14.17 2.39
N PHE A 297 -18.67 -13.20 1.75
CA PHE A 297 -17.96 -12.10 2.40
C PHE A 297 -18.61 -10.74 2.18
N MET A 298 -19.64 -10.64 1.33
CA MET A 298 -20.23 -9.36 0.97
C MET A 298 -21.08 -8.80 2.11
N ALA A 299 -21.00 -7.49 2.26
CA ALA A 299 -21.83 -6.75 3.19
C ALA A 299 -23.08 -6.23 2.48
N GLY A 300 -24.25 -6.44 3.08
CA GLY A 300 -25.52 -5.95 2.55
C GLY A 300 -25.64 -4.42 2.59
N ASP A 301 -26.40 -3.87 1.65
CA ASP A 301 -26.64 -2.42 1.54
C ASP A 301 -27.50 -1.87 2.71
N TRP A 302 -28.32 -2.72 3.32
CA TRP A 302 -29.15 -2.41 4.50
C TRP A 302 -28.35 -1.96 5.74
N LEU A 303 -27.04 -2.19 5.77
CA LEU A 303 -26.16 -1.71 6.84
C LEU A 303 -26.05 -0.17 6.87
N GLY A 304 -26.35 0.49 5.75
CA GLY A 304 -26.35 1.94 5.65
C GLY A 304 -24.96 2.59 5.66
N ARG A 305 -24.94 3.92 5.68
CA ARG A 305 -23.71 4.72 5.50
C ARG A 305 -22.85 4.77 6.76
N ASP A 306 -23.47 4.69 7.93
CA ASP A 306 -22.79 4.79 9.23
C ASP A 306 -22.27 3.43 9.72
N VAL A 307 -22.18 2.44 8.82
CA VAL A 307 -21.65 1.10 9.13
C VAL A 307 -20.25 1.21 9.72
N THR A 308 -20.02 0.47 10.80
CA THR A 308 -18.76 0.44 11.54
C THR A 308 -18.03 -0.90 11.34
N PRO A 309 -16.72 -0.99 11.61
CA PRO A 309 -16.01 -2.27 11.67
C PRO A 309 -16.67 -3.29 12.60
N ARG A 310 -17.19 -2.85 13.75
CA ARG A 310 -17.92 -3.73 14.67
C ARG A 310 -19.13 -4.38 14.02
N ASN A 311 -19.92 -3.62 13.24
CA ASN A 311 -21.08 -4.17 12.55
C ASN A 311 -20.66 -5.27 11.57
N LEU A 312 -19.64 -4.99 10.75
CA LEU A 312 -19.14 -5.93 9.73
C LEU A 312 -18.53 -7.20 10.34
N TRP A 313 -17.78 -7.07 11.44
CA TRP A 313 -17.20 -8.24 12.11
C TRP A 313 -18.22 -9.15 12.80
N LYS A 314 -19.40 -8.63 13.16
CA LYS A 314 -20.50 -9.43 13.70
C LYS A 314 -21.14 -10.32 12.64
N LEU A 315 -21.22 -9.85 11.38
CA LEU A 315 -21.78 -10.65 10.26
C LEU A 315 -21.05 -11.98 10.05
N LYS A 316 -19.75 -12.04 10.39
CA LYS A 316 -18.93 -13.25 10.25
C LYS A 316 -18.94 -14.13 11.53
N GLN A 317 -19.49 -13.62 12.64
CA GLN A 317 -19.53 -14.31 13.94
C GLN A 317 -20.89 -14.94 14.23
N ASP A 318 -21.97 -14.42 13.66
CA ASP A 318 -23.29 -15.04 13.68
C ASP A 318 -23.63 -15.60 12.30
N PRO A 319 -23.76 -16.93 12.11
CA PRO A 319 -24.75 -17.41 11.16
C PRO A 319 -26.10 -17.10 11.79
N ASP A 320 -26.67 -15.92 11.53
CA ASP A 320 -28.02 -15.60 11.95
C ASP A 320 -28.99 -16.61 11.30
N PRO A 321 -29.60 -17.53 12.06
CA PRO A 321 -30.53 -18.51 11.51
C PRO A 321 -31.87 -17.87 11.13
N ASP A 322 -32.15 -16.62 11.52
CA ASP A 322 -33.43 -15.96 11.33
C ASP A 322 -33.50 -15.11 10.05
N LEU A 323 -32.45 -15.09 9.22
CA LEU A 323 -32.46 -14.48 7.87
C LEU A 323 -32.77 -15.49 6.74
N LEU A 324 -33.14 -16.73 7.08
CA LEU A 324 -33.54 -17.78 6.13
C LEU A 324 -35.03 -18.19 6.21
N THR A 325 -35.89 -17.34 6.79
CA THR A 325 -37.36 -17.53 6.75
C THR A 325 -38.07 -16.49 5.91
#